data_AF-A0A353M2G7-F1
#
_entry.id   AF-A0A353M2G7-F1
#
_cell.length_a   1.000
_cell.length_b   1.000
_cell.length_c   1.000
_cell.angle_alpha   90.00
_cell.angle_beta   90.00
_cell.angle_gamma   90.00
#
_symmetry.space_group_name_H-M   'P 1'
#
loop_
_entity.id
_entity.type
_entity.pdbx_description
1 polymer ?
#
loop_
_entity_poly.entity_id
_entity_poly.type
_entity_poly.pdbx_seq_one_letter_code
_entity_poly.pdbx_strand_id
1 'polypeptide(L)'
;MTFNKNRAVVLGLVLVVVASVTLLISWSGDDRNIVRELEAEPKLSVYVNETGQIQEMMLEEYLAGVVAGEMFPDWPVEAYAAQAIFARSFTMDFIATGGVKDKYGADVSTSIQETQAFNPDVVTEDIKKGCSK
;
A
#
# COMPACT_ATOMS: atom_id res chain seq x y z
N MET A 1 8.48 53.18 -26.52
CA MET A 1 8.86 51.79 -26.86
C MET A 1 7.69 51.17 -27.63
N THR A 2 7.77 51.09 -28.96
CA THR A 2 6.65 50.64 -29.80
C THR A 2 6.53 49.13 -29.75
N PHE A 3 5.47 48.64 -29.12
CA PHE A 3 5.20 47.23 -28.96
C PHE A 3 4.58 46.70 -30.25
N ASN A 4 5.37 46.03 -31.09
CA ASN A 4 4.87 45.48 -32.35
C ASN A 4 3.96 44.29 -32.06
N LYS A 5 2.81 44.21 -32.76
CA LYS A 5 1.78 43.16 -32.59
C LYS A 5 2.37 41.75 -32.57
N ASN A 6 3.38 41.49 -33.40
CA ASN A 6 4.06 40.20 -33.49
C ASN A 6 4.87 39.86 -32.23
N ARG A 7 5.47 40.87 -31.57
CA ARG A 7 6.18 40.67 -30.29
C ARG A 7 5.21 40.33 -29.16
N ALA A 8 4.02 40.92 -29.16
CA ALA A 8 2.95 40.56 -28.22
C ALA A 8 2.46 39.12 -28.42
N VAL A 9 2.28 38.70 -29.68
CA VAL A 9 1.87 37.32 -30.00
C VAL A 9 2.93 36.31 -29.58
N VAL A 10 4.21 36.57 -29.87
CA VAL A 10 5.31 35.67 -29.48
C VAL A 10 5.44 35.58 -27.95
N LEU A 11 5.36 36.71 -27.24
CA LEU A 11 5.42 36.71 -25.77
C LEU A 11 4.22 35.97 -25.15
N GLY A 12 3.03 36.13 -25.73
CA GLY A 12 1.83 35.39 -25.31
C GLY A 12 1.99 33.88 -25.47
N LEU A 13 2.51 33.43 -26.62
CA LEU A 13 2.77 32.00 -26.86
C LEU A 13 3.82 31.43 -25.90
N VAL A 14 4.89 32.18 -25.62
CA VAL A 14 5.92 31.76 -24.64
C VAL A 14 5.32 31.61 -23.25
N LEU A 15 4.48 32.55 -22.81
CA LEU A 15 3.81 32.46 -21.51
C LEU A 15 2.86 31.26 -21.41
N VAL A 16 2.13 30.93 -22.48
CA VAL A 16 1.24 29.76 -22.52
C VAL A 16 2.04 28.45 -22.42
N VAL A 17 3.17 28.35 -23.13
CA VAL A 17 4.04 27.16 -23.06
C VAL A 17 4.69 27.02 -21.69
N VAL A 18 5.13 28.12 -21.07
CA VAL A 18 5.68 28.07 -19.71
C VAL A 18 4.60 27.65 -18.70
N ALA A 19 3.41 28.24 -18.79
CA ALA A 19 2.29 27.89 -17.92
C ALA A 19 1.89 26.42 -18.06
N SER A 20 1.82 25.88 -19.29
CA SER A 20 1.47 24.48 -19.52
C SER A 20 2.54 23.53 -18.96
N VAL A 21 3.82 23.84 -19.14
CA VAL A 21 4.92 23.04 -18.57
C VAL A 21 4.88 23.08 -17.04
N THR A 22 4.65 24.24 -16.43
CA THR A 22 4.52 24.32 -14.97
C THR A 22 3.32 23.56 -14.44
N LEU A 23 2.21 23.54 -15.16
CA LEU A 23 0.99 22.81 -14.77
C LEU A 23 1.18 21.29 -14.88
N LEU A 24 1.94 20.82 -15.87
CA LEU A 24 2.29 19.41 -16.04
C LEU A 24 3.30 18.93 -14.97
N ILE A 25 4.29 19.74 -14.61
CA ILE A 25 5.28 19.39 -13.58
C ILE A 25 4.65 19.45 -12.18
N SER A 26 3.80 20.45 -11.91
CA SER A 26 3.21 20.65 -10.59
C SER A 26 2.09 19.66 -10.23
N TRP A 27 1.64 18.83 -11.17
CA TRP A 27 0.64 17.79 -10.91
C TRP A 27 1.26 16.44 -10.50
N SER A 28 2.59 16.31 -10.56
CA SER A 28 3.29 15.03 -10.34
C SER A 28 3.98 14.93 -8.98
N GLY A 29 3.26 15.18 -7.88
CA GLY A 29 3.86 14.99 -6.56
C GLY A 29 2.88 15.09 -5.40
N ASP A 30 2.11 14.02 -5.16
CA ASP A 30 1.55 13.78 -3.83
C ASP A 30 2.67 13.17 -2.98
N ASP A 31 3.61 14.01 -2.51
CA ASP A 31 4.66 13.61 -1.56
C ASP A 31 4.04 13.45 -0.17
N ARG A 32 3.23 12.40 0.01
CA ARG A 32 2.79 11.98 1.34
C ARG A 32 3.94 11.24 1.98
N ASN A 33 4.46 11.81 3.06
CA ASN A 33 5.48 11.21 3.93
C ASN A 33 5.20 9.71 4.12
N ILE A 34 6.03 8.87 3.50
CA ILE A 34 5.93 7.39 3.49
C ILE A 34 6.17 6.76 4.86
N VAL A 35 6.70 7.53 5.83
CA VAL A 35 6.89 7.08 7.20
C VAL A 35 5.75 7.62 8.05
N ARG A 36 4.65 6.87 8.10
CA ARG A 36 3.59 7.12 9.09
C ARG A 36 4.02 6.49 10.40
N GLU A 37 4.38 7.31 11.38
CA GLU A 37 4.58 6.81 12.74
C GLU A 37 3.21 6.37 13.28
N LEU A 38 3.10 5.07 13.57
CA LEU A 38 1.87 4.46 14.08
C LEU A 38 1.91 4.49 15.60
N GLU A 39 1.02 5.26 16.22
CA GLU A 39 0.89 5.31 17.69
C GLU A 39 0.43 3.98 18.29
N ALA A 40 -0.30 3.20 17.50
CA ALA A 40 -0.78 1.87 17.85
C ALA A 40 -0.89 1.01 16.58
N GLU A 41 -0.97 -0.30 16.80
CA GLU A 41 -1.24 -1.27 15.74
C GLU A 41 -2.53 -0.90 14.97
N PRO A 42 -2.48 -0.78 13.63
CA PRO A 42 -3.65 -0.41 12.85
C PRO A 42 -4.59 -1.61 12.69
N LYS A 43 -5.89 -1.29 12.59
CA LYS A 43 -6.92 -2.25 12.18
C LYS A 43 -7.09 -2.20 10.67
N LEU A 44 -7.19 -3.37 10.04
CA LEU A 44 -7.37 -3.55 8.60
C LEU A 44 -8.79 -4.01 8.30
N SER A 45 -9.35 -3.53 7.20
CA SER A 45 -10.50 -4.13 6.53
C SER A 45 -10.02 -5.11 5.46
N VAL A 46 -10.41 -6.38 5.57
CA VAL A 46 -9.91 -7.48 4.73
C VAL A 46 -11.08 -8.14 4.00
N TYR A 47 -11.05 -8.10 2.67
CA TYR A 47 -11.99 -8.82 1.83
C TYR A 47 -11.60 -10.29 1.74
N VAL A 48 -12.43 -11.17 2.30
CA VAL A 48 -12.24 -12.62 2.27
C VAL A 48 -12.78 -13.16 0.94
N ASN A 49 -11.87 -13.51 0.04
CA ASN A 49 -12.14 -13.92 -1.32
C ASN A 49 -13.08 -15.14 -1.42
N GLU A 50 -12.98 -16.05 -0.45
CA GLU A 50 -13.79 -17.28 -0.39
C GLU A 50 -15.26 -17.00 -0.07
N THR A 51 -15.54 -15.99 0.76
CA THR A 51 -16.90 -15.70 1.27
C THR A 51 -17.50 -14.42 0.70
N GLY A 52 -16.67 -13.55 0.12
CA GLY A 52 -17.04 -12.22 -0.34
C GLY A 52 -17.32 -11.21 0.77
N GLN A 53 -16.96 -11.53 2.02
CA GLN A 53 -17.21 -10.67 3.18
C GLN A 53 -15.99 -9.82 3.52
N ILE A 54 -16.24 -8.61 4.05
CA ILE A 54 -15.19 -7.78 4.65
C ILE A 54 -15.15 -8.08 6.14
N GLN A 55 -13.97 -8.42 6.65
CA GLN A 55 -13.70 -8.64 8.05
C GLN A 55 -12.71 -7.59 8.55
N GLU A 56 -12.90 -7.11 9.78
CA GLU A 56 -11.90 -6.25 10.40
C GLU A 56 -10.97 -7.08 11.28
N MET A 57 -9.66 -6.94 11.08
CA MET A 57 -8.64 -7.65 11.86
C MET A 57 -7.48 -6.72 12.20
N MET A 58 -6.77 -7.03 13.28
CA MET A 58 -5.55 -6.31 13.63
C MET A 58 -4.44 -6.66 12.63
N LEU A 59 -3.51 -5.73 12.36
CA LEU A 59 -2.44 -5.95 11.39
C LEU A 59 -1.63 -7.22 11.68
N GLU A 60 -1.24 -7.47 12.92
CA GLU A 60 -0.45 -8.62 13.33
C GLU A 60 -1.24 -9.93 13.20
N GLU A 61 -2.55 -9.89 13.39
CA GLU A 61 -3.44 -11.04 13.15
C GLU A 61 -3.49 -11.38 11.65
N TYR A 62 -3.65 -10.36 10.80
CA TYR A 62 -3.60 -10.52 9.35
C TYR A 62 -2.24 -11.08 8.90
N LEU A 63 -1.15 -10.52 9.42
CA LEU A 63 0.21 -10.94 9.08
C LEU A 63 0.50 -12.37 9.50
N ALA A 64 -0.01 -12.83 10.64
CA ALA A 64 0.12 -14.23 11.03
C ALA A 64 -0.51 -15.17 9.99
N GLY A 65 -1.71 -14.83 9.49
CA GLY A 65 -2.36 -15.56 8.40
C GLY A 65 -1.59 -15.50 7.08
N VAL A 66 -0.96 -14.37 6.76
CA VAL A 66 -0.10 -14.24 5.57
C VAL A 66 1.14 -15.11 5.68
N VAL A 67 1.88 -15.00 6.80
CA VAL A 67 3.10 -15.80 7.04
C VAL A 67 2.78 -17.29 7.01
N ALA A 68 1.65 -17.71 7.57
CA ALA A 68 1.18 -19.09 7.53
C ALA A 68 0.77 -19.56 6.11
N GLY A 69 0.34 -18.64 5.25
CA GLY A 69 0.05 -18.93 3.83
C GLY A 69 1.31 -19.04 2.96
N GLU A 70 2.34 -18.23 3.26
CA GLU A 70 3.57 -18.15 2.47
C GLU A 70 4.69 -19.10 2.92
N MET A 71 4.68 -19.51 4.20
CA MET A 71 5.75 -20.32 4.81
C MET A 71 5.25 -21.65 5.34
N PHE A 72 6.10 -22.68 5.21
CA PHE A 72 5.84 -23.97 5.84
C PHE A 72 5.94 -23.89 7.37
N PRO A 73 5.24 -24.77 8.11
CA PRO A 73 5.44 -24.94 9.54
C PRO A 73 6.88 -25.39 9.87
N ASP A 74 7.28 -25.24 11.13
CA ASP A 74 8.57 -25.69 11.71
C ASP A 74 9.84 -24.97 11.22
N TRP A 75 9.70 -23.80 10.59
CA TRP A 75 10.84 -22.93 10.33
C TRP A 75 11.29 -22.21 11.60
N PRO A 76 12.56 -21.73 11.67
CA PRO A 76 13.01 -20.92 12.79
C PRO A 76 12.16 -19.67 12.97
N VAL A 77 11.90 -19.27 14.22
CA VAL A 77 11.12 -18.07 14.55
C VAL A 77 11.68 -16.81 13.89
N GLU A 78 13.01 -16.72 13.73
CA GLU A 78 13.69 -15.62 13.05
C GLU A 78 13.33 -15.55 11.55
N ALA A 79 13.04 -16.68 10.91
CA ALA A 79 12.59 -16.70 9.52
C ALA A 79 11.14 -16.21 9.40
N TYR A 80 10.26 -16.60 10.34
CA TYR A 80 8.90 -16.03 10.42
C TYR A 80 8.93 -14.53 10.68
N ALA A 81 9.82 -14.04 11.55
CA ALA A 81 10.00 -12.62 11.79
C ALA A 81 10.47 -11.87 10.54
N ALA A 82 11.41 -12.44 9.79
CA ALA A 82 11.86 -11.86 8.53
C ALA A 82 10.71 -11.74 7.51
N GLN A 83 9.91 -12.80 7.35
CA GLN A 83 8.74 -12.76 6.48
C GLN A 83 7.68 -11.77 6.97
N ALA A 84 7.45 -11.68 8.29
CA ALA A 84 6.52 -10.73 8.85
C ALA A 84 6.92 -9.27 8.55
N ILE A 85 8.22 -8.94 8.62
CA ILE A 85 8.72 -7.61 8.22
C ILE A 85 8.42 -7.34 6.74
N PHE A 86 8.67 -8.31 5.86
CA PHE A 86 8.38 -8.18 4.43
C PHE A 86 6.89 -8.00 4.16
N ALA A 87 6.06 -8.90 4.71
CA ALA A 87 4.61 -8.86 4.56
C ALA A 87 4.01 -7.56 5.11
N ARG A 88 4.49 -7.08 6.26
CA ARG A 88 4.08 -5.79 6.84
C ARG A 88 4.44 -4.62 5.92
N SER A 89 5.67 -4.61 5.41
CA SER A 89 6.14 -3.56 4.50
C SER A 89 5.28 -3.51 3.23
N PHE A 90 5.03 -4.68 2.63
CA PHE A 90 4.16 -4.80 1.48
C PHE A 90 2.74 -4.35 1.78
N THR A 91 2.13 -4.82 2.87
CA THR A 91 0.75 -4.47 3.24
C THR A 91 0.59 -2.97 3.44
N MET A 92 1.52 -2.33 4.15
CA MET A 92 1.45 -0.89 4.38
C MET A 92 1.62 -0.08 3.10
N ASP A 93 2.55 -0.46 2.22
CA ASP A 93 2.74 0.18 0.92
C ASP A 93 1.53 -0.02 0.00
N PHE A 94 1.00 -1.25 -0.05
CA PHE A 94 -0.19 -1.60 -0.83
C PHE A 94 -1.42 -0.78 -0.40
N ILE A 95 -1.63 -0.63 0.90
CA ILE A 95 -2.72 0.21 1.44
C ILE A 95 -2.47 1.69 1.11
N ALA A 96 -1.24 2.18 1.25
CA ALA A 96 -0.88 3.56 0.97
C ALA A 96 -1.11 3.95 -0.50
N THR A 97 -0.96 2.98 -1.41
CA THR A 97 -1.20 3.12 -2.86
C THR A 97 -2.65 2.87 -3.29
N GLY A 98 -3.56 2.60 -2.35
CA GLY A 98 -5.01 2.51 -2.59
C GLY A 98 -5.61 1.13 -2.25
N GLY A 99 -4.77 0.11 -2.11
CA GLY A 99 -5.19 -1.24 -1.78
C GLY A 99 -6.23 -1.81 -2.75
N VAL A 100 -7.20 -2.53 -2.21
CA VAL A 100 -8.35 -3.04 -2.99
C VAL A 100 -9.64 -2.23 -2.76
N LYS A 101 -9.52 -0.97 -2.31
CA LYS A 101 -10.68 -0.14 -1.93
C LYS A 101 -11.63 0.09 -3.10
N ASP A 102 -11.11 0.37 -4.28
CA ASP A 102 -11.95 0.63 -5.47
C ASP A 102 -12.75 -0.59 -5.91
N LYS A 103 -12.26 -1.80 -5.62
CA LYS A 103 -12.89 -3.05 -6.05
C LYS A 103 -13.84 -3.62 -5.00
N TYR A 104 -13.45 -3.61 -3.73
CA TYR A 104 -14.20 -4.26 -2.65
C TYR A 104 -14.57 -3.34 -1.50
N GLY A 105 -14.04 -2.11 -1.43
CA GLY A 105 -14.20 -1.25 -0.26
C GLY A 105 -13.38 -1.69 0.95
N ALA A 106 -12.34 -2.52 0.75
CA ALA A 106 -11.45 -3.05 1.79
C ALA A 106 -10.00 -2.60 1.57
N ASP A 107 -9.18 -2.66 2.62
CA ASP A 107 -7.74 -2.33 2.57
C ASP A 107 -6.97 -3.39 1.75
N VAL A 108 -7.20 -4.67 2.04
CA VAL A 108 -6.57 -5.83 1.39
C VAL A 108 -7.59 -6.92 1.07
N SER A 109 -7.22 -7.92 0.27
CA SER A 109 -8.00 -9.15 0.07
C SER A 109 -7.22 -10.39 0.52
N THR A 110 -7.87 -11.56 0.56
CA THR A 110 -7.21 -12.86 0.73
C THR A 110 -6.86 -13.54 -0.60
N SER A 111 -7.06 -12.85 -1.73
CA SER A 111 -6.69 -13.38 -3.04
C SER A 111 -5.19 -13.23 -3.28
N ILE A 112 -4.53 -14.37 -3.51
CA ILE A 112 -3.10 -14.41 -3.85
C ILE A 112 -2.76 -13.68 -5.16
N GLN A 113 -3.72 -13.51 -6.08
CA GLN A 113 -3.52 -12.78 -7.34
C GLN A 113 -3.51 -11.26 -7.14
N GLU A 114 -4.09 -10.78 -6.04
CA GLU A 114 -4.25 -9.35 -5.75
C GLU A 114 -3.30 -8.89 -4.65
N THR A 115 -2.99 -9.77 -3.70
CA THR A 115 -2.20 -9.47 -2.51
C THR A 115 -1.17 -10.57 -2.25
N GLN A 116 -1.32 -11.31 -1.14
CA GLN A 116 -0.41 -12.34 -0.66
C GLN A 116 -1.20 -13.62 -0.35
N ALA A 117 -0.53 -14.76 -0.24
CA ALA A 117 -1.14 -15.97 0.28
C ALA A 117 -1.64 -15.71 1.71
N PHE A 118 -2.82 -16.22 2.04
CA PHE A 118 -3.42 -16.07 3.35
C PHE A 118 -4.03 -17.40 3.79
N ASN A 119 -3.57 -17.94 4.92
CA ASN A 119 -4.09 -19.18 5.48
C ASN A 119 -4.11 -19.12 7.02
N PRO A 120 -5.20 -18.64 7.63
CA PRO A 120 -5.30 -18.49 9.08
C PRO A 120 -5.41 -19.85 9.81
N ASP A 121 -5.81 -20.91 9.11
CA ASP A 121 -6.07 -22.23 9.70
C ASP A 121 -4.80 -22.95 10.14
N VAL A 122 -3.64 -22.55 9.62
CA VAL A 122 -2.33 -23.18 9.89
C VAL A 122 -1.38 -22.28 10.68
N VAL A 123 -1.90 -21.21 11.31
CA VAL A 123 -1.13 -20.33 12.18
C VAL A 123 -0.69 -21.05 13.46
N THR A 124 0.62 -21.04 13.74
CA THR A 124 1.21 -21.62 14.96
C THR A 124 1.65 -20.53 15.94
N GLU A 125 1.95 -20.91 17.18
CA GLU A 125 2.49 -19.97 18.19
C GLU A 125 3.86 -19.41 17.79
N ASP A 126 4.70 -20.19 17.09
CA ASP A 126 5.99 -19.70 16.59
C ASP A 126 5.83 -18.66 15.48
N ILE A 127 4.79 -18.80 14.63
CA ILE A 127 4.44 -17.79 13.62
C ILE A 127 3.97 -16.50 14.30
N LYS A 128 3.06 -16.60 15.29
CA LYS A 128 2.60 -15.42 16.07
C LYS A 128 3.77 -14.74 16.78
N LYS A 129 4.68 -15.53 17.35
CA LYS A 129 5.91 -15.03 17.98
C LYS A 129 6.81 -14.33 16.97
N GLY A 130 6.92 -14.85 15.75
CA GLY A 130 7.67 -14.20 14.67
C GLY A 130 7.06 -12.85 14.27
N CYS A 131 5.73 -12.76 14.15
CA CYS A 131 5.05 -11.53 13.76
C CYS A 131 5.17 -10.42 14.81
N SER A 132 5.12 -10.79 16.10
CA SER A 132 5.19 -9.84 17.22
C SER A 132 6.61 -9.35 17.58
N LYS A 133 7.65 -9.74 16.83
CA LYS A 133 9.03 -9.28 17.05
C LYS A 133 9.34 -7.91 16.45
#